data_AF-A0A4C1TDT0-F1
#
_entry.id   AF-A0A4C1TDT0-F1
#
_cell.length_a   1.000
_cell.length_b   1.000
_cell.length_c   1.000
_cell.angle_alpha   90.00
_cell.angle_beta   90.00
_cell.angle_gamma   90.00
#
_symmetry.space_group_name_H-M   'P 1'
#
loop_
_entity.id
_entity.type
_entity.pdbx_description
1 polymer ?
#
loop_
_entity_poly.entity_id
_entity_poly.type
_entity_poly.pdbx_seq_one_letter_code
_entity_poly.pdbx_strand_id
1 'polypeptide(L)'
;MQESRKQIESIYRRVLKVTSALSTVSEDIACVIAGLLPSAVLAEEGQALYWRKKRLSCPEEFRTEEQQNSTYRWHVLWDAAMKDRWTYRLIPQVYKWLNWKQGNVNYNLTQMVPGHRCFRAYLHKFMKHKVSEYQNCPGIIGDAEYVFFTCACLNLQRNTLGTALDEKIRLKTTVEKMLSSTAAWDTFVQYNARNSAAMKLVTKASQLREIGTQGQKKESRSVKLAHSQAFQSGKVL
;
A
#
# COMPACT_ATOMS: atom_id res chain seq x y z
N MET A 1 9.14 12.19 -28.18
CA MET A 1 8.14 12.02 -27.07
C MET A 1 7.72 10.57 -26.86
N GLN A 2 7.35 9.82 -27.89
CA GLN A 2 6.82 8.44 -27.74
C GLN A 2 7.88 7.42 -27.29
N GLU A 3 9.12 7.56 -27.78
CA GLU A 3 10.25 6.70 -27.41
C GLU A 3 10.68 6.91 -25.95
N SER A 4 10.76 8.17 -25.51
CA SER A 4 11.06 8.54 -24.12
C SER A 4 9.99 8.02 -23.14
N ARG A 5 8.71 8.03 -23.53
CA ARG A 5 7.63 7.44 -22.73
C ARG A 5 7.77 5.93 -22.56
N LYS A 6 8.14 5.20 -23.62
CA LYS A 6 8.38 3.75 -23.56
C LYS A 6 9.54 3.38 -22.64
N GLN A 7 10.61 4.18 -22.65
CA GLN A 7 11.76 3.97 -21.76
C GLN A 7 11.40 4.21 -20.29
N ILE A 8 10.67 5.29 -19.98
CA ILE A 8 10.16 5.57 -18.63
C ILE A 8 9.25 4.45 -18.16
N GLU A 9 8.34 3.98 -19.00
CA GLU A 9 7.42 2.88 -18.67
C GLU A 9 8.16 1.56 -18.39
N SER A 10 9.25 1.28 -19.13
CA SER A 10 10.10 0.11 -18.89
C SER A 10 10.81 0.17 -17.54
N ILE A 11 11.38 1.33 -17.20
CA ILE A 11 12.01 1.59 -15.89
C ILE A 11 10.97 1.43 -14.78
N TYR A 12 9.81 2.05 -14.95
CA TYR A 12 8.70 1.96 -14.00
C TYR A 12 8.23 0.52 -13.76
N ARG A 13 8.10 -0.29 -14.81
CA ARG A 13 7.75 -1.71 -14.67
C ARG A 13 8.81 -2.51 -13.89
N ARG A 14 10.09 -2.14 -13.98
CA ARG A 14 11.16 -2.76 -13.16
C ARG A 14 10.99 -2.39 -11.69
N VAL A 15 10.69 -1.12 -11.38
CA VAL A 15 10.42 -0.66 -10.00
C VAL A 15 9.25 -1.44 -9.39
N LEU A 16 8.15 -1.60 -10.14
CA LEU A 16 6.99 -2.38 -9.70
C LEU A 16 7.33 -3.85 -9.41
N LYS A 17 8.19 -4.48 -10.23
CA LYS A 17 8.63 -5.86 -10.01
C LYS A 17 9.47 -6.00 -8.75
N VAL A 18 10.45 -5.11 -8.55
CA VAL A 18 11.33 -5.11 -7.37
C VAL A 18 10.51 -4.95 -6.09
N THR A 19 9.53 -4.05 -6.10
CA THR A 19 8.69 -3.77 -4.92
C THR A 19 7.55 -4.76 -4.76
N SER A 20 7.22 -5.56 -5.78
CA SER A 20 5.94 -6.29 -5.88
C SER A 20 4.71 -5.37 -5.77
N ALA A 21 4.86 -4.10 -6.14
CA ALA A 21 3.78 -3.12 -6.14
C ALA A 21 2.78 -3.38 -7.26
N LEU A 22 1.54 -2.96 -7.06
CA LEU A 22 0.50 -3.05 -8.08
C LEU A 22 0.72 -2.02 -9.18
N SER A 23 0.29 -2.36 -10.40
CA SER A 23 0.27 -1.41 -11.53
C SER A 23 -0.65 -0.20 -11.32
N THR A 24 -1.53 -0.24 -10.31
CA THR A 24 -2.40 0.87 -9.91
C THR A 24 -1.73 1.91 -9.02
N VAL A 25 -0.50 1.62 -8.57
CA VAL A 25 0.32 2.56 -7.80
C VAL A 25 0.83 3.67 -8.72
N SER A 26 1.07 4.86 -8.19
CA SER A 26 1.76 5.94 -8.92
C SER A 26 3.26 5.66 -9.02
N GLU A 27 3.94 6.30 -9.97
CA GLU A 27 5.41 6.26 -10.02
C GLU A 27 6.03 6.71 -8.70
N ASP A 28 5.53 7.82 -8.16
CA ASP A 28 5.95 8.42 -6.90
C ASP A 28 5.94 7.43 -5.74
N ILE A 29 4.81 6.77 -5.48
CA ILE A 29 4.73 5.76 -4.42
C ILE A 29 5.69 4.60 -4.72
N ALA A 30 5.74 4.11 -5.96
CA ALA A 30 6.59 2.97 -6.29
C ALA A 30 8.07 3.28 -6.02
N CYS A 31 8.50 4.50 -6.35
CA CYS A 31 9.83 5.02 -6.07
C CYS A 31 10.09 5.19 -4.57
N VAL A 32 9.14 5.77 -3.81
CA VAL A 32 9.25 5.84 -2.33
C VAL A 32 9.47 4.45 -1.75
N ILE A 33 8.63 3.47 -2.10
CA ILE A 33 8.75 2.11 -1.57
C ILE A 33 10.08 1.48 -1.97
N ALA A 34 10.48 1.62 -3.24
CA ALA A 34 11.70 1.02 -3.76
C ALA A 34 12.98 1.65 -3.20
N GLY A 35 12.89 2.80 -2.53
CA GLY A 35 14.07 3.57 -2.18
C GLY A 35 14.77 4.14 -3.43
N LEU A 36 14.00 4.55 -4.45
CA LEU A 36 14.49 5.07 -5.72
C LEU A 36 13.99 6.50 -5.97
N LEU A 37 14.68 7.20 -6.86
CA LEU A 37 14.23 8.50 -7.38
C LEU A 37 13.25 8.29 -8.56
N PRO A 38 12.25 9.17 -8.74
CA PRO A 38 11.40 9.15 -9.92
C PRO A 38 12.20 9.38 -11.21
N SER A 39 11.68 8.89 -12.33
CA SER A 39 12.35 8.99 -13.63
C SER A 39 12.63 10.42 -14.07
N ALA A 40 11.72 11.36 -13.80
CA ALA A 40 11.92 12.77 -14.11
C ALA A 40 13.13 13.36 -13.37
N VAL A 41 13.25 13.05 -12.07
CA VAL A 41 14.38 13.50 -11.23
C VAL A 41 15.70 12.89 -11.72
N LEU A 42 15.69 11.59 -12.06
CA LEU A 42 16.86 10.91 -12.63
C LEU A 42 17.26 11.47 -14.02
N ALA A 43 16.29 11.88 -14.83
CA ALA A 43 16.56 12.47 -16.14
C ALA A 43 17.23 13.85 -15.99
N GLU A 44 16.78 14.66 -15.04
CA GLU A 44 17.41 15.95 -14.72
C GLU A 44 18.83 15.77 -14.16
N GLU A 45 19.04 14.83 -13.25
CA GLU A 45 20.37 14.45 -12.75
C GLU A 45 21.31 14.07 -13.90
N GLY A 46 20.85 13.16 -14.77
CA GLY A 46 21.62 12.72 -15.92
C GLY A 46 21.96 13.87 -16.88
N GLN A 47 21.02 14.80 -17.07
CA GLN A 47 21.24 15.99 -17.89
C GLN A 47 22.28 16.93 -17.29
N ALA A 48 22.22 17.19 -15.98
CA ALA A 48 23.19 18.03 -15.27
C ALA A 48 24.60 17.43 -15.36
N LEU A 49 24.74 16.13 -15.10
CA LEU A 49 26.01 15.40 -15.22
C LEU A 49 26.56 15.43 -16.65
N TYR A 50 25.71 15.25 -17.66
CA TYR A 50 26.10 15.30 -19.07
C TYR A 50 26.65 16.67 -19.46
N TRP A 51 25.90 17.75 -19.19
CA TRP A 51 26.33 19.10 -19.56
C TRP A 51 27.55 19.56 -18.80
N ARG A 52 27.69 19.17 -17.53
CA ARG A 52 28.90 19.43 -16.76
C ARG A 52 30.10 18.75 -17.41
N LYS A 53 30.00 17.44 -17.68
CA LYS A 53 31.07 16.65 -18.33
C LYS A 53 31.46 17.19 -19.71
N LYS A 54 30.51 17.80 -20.44
CA LYS A 54 30.77 18.40 -21.75
C LYS A 54 31.53 19.73 -21.66
N ARG A 55 31.37 20.49 -20.56
CA ARG A 55 32.03 21.79 -20.35
C ARG A 55 33.32 21.69 -19.55
N LEU A 56 33.39 20.75 -18.61
CA LEU A 56 34.45 20.55 -17.63
C LEU A 56 34.59 19.05 -17.32
N SER A 57 35.61 18.66 -16.55
CA SER A 57 35.63 17.35 -15.90
C SER A 57 34.45 17.19 -14.93
N CYS A 58 34.10 15.94 -14.60
CA CYS A 58 33.05 15.60 -13.64
C CYS A 58 33.70 14.88 -12.44
N PRO A 59 34.26 15.61 -11.46
CA PRO A 59 34.80 15.04 -10.23
C PRO A 59 33.72 14.31 -9.44
N GLU A 60 34.14 13.39 -8.57
CA GLU A 60 33.24 12.63 -7.69
C GLU A 60 32.44 13.55 -6.75
N GLU A 61 33.04 14.67 -6.34
CA GLU A 61 32.40 15.71 -5.54
C GLU A 61 31.15 16.28 -6.24
N PHE A 62 31.25 16.55 -7.54
CA PHE A 62 30.11 17.05 -8.31
C PHE A 62 29.01 16.00 -8.46
N ARG A 63 29.36 14.72 -8.58
CA ARG A 63 28.37 13.63 -8.61
C ARG A 63 27.62 13.54 -7.29
N THR A 64 28.34 13.66 -6.18
CA THR A 64 27.78 13.62 -4.84
C THR A 64 26.86 14.82 -4.60
N GLU A 65 27.28 16.01 -5.02
CA GLU A 65 26.48 17.24 -4.96
C GLU A 65 25.19 17.09 -5.79
N GLU A 66 25.29 16.61 -7.03
CA GLU A 66 24.12 16.44 -7.87
C GLU A 66 23.16 15.38 -7.32
N GLN A 67 23.68 14.31 -6.72
CA GLN A 67 22.85 13.30 -6.05
C GLN A 67 22.08 13.90 -4.85
N GLN A 68 22.70 14.81 -4.09
CA GLN A 68 22.03 15.56 -3.02
C GLN A 68 20.95 16.49 -3.59
N ASN A 69 21.26 17.20 -4.68
CA ASN A 69 20.31 18.06 -5.39
C ASN A 69 19.10 17.27 -5.90
N SER A 70 19.31 16.10 -6.50
CA SER A 70 18.25 15.17 -6.92
C SER A 70 17.37 14.73 -5.76
N THR A 71 17.98 14.37 -4.64
CA THR A 71 17.25 13.95 -3.44
C THR A 71 16.40 15.11 -2.90
N TYR A 72 16.94 16.33 -2.90
CA TYR A 72 16.22 17.53 -2.50
C TYR A 72 15.05 17.85 -3.44
N ARG A 73 15.27 17.86 -4.77
CA ARG A 73 14.21 18.02 -5.77
C ARG A 73 13.09 17.01 -5.55
N TRP A 74 13.45 15.75 -5.31
CA TRP A 74 12.47 14.72 -5.05
C TRP A 74 11.66 15.00 -3.78
N HIS A 75 12.32 15.42 -2.69
CA HIS A 75 11.62 15.79 -1.47
C HIS A 75 10.60 16.93 -1.68
N VAL A 76 10.97 17.97 -2.45
CA VAL A 76 10.07 19.09 -2.78
C VAL A 76 8.86 18.64 -3.60
N LEU A 77 9.09 17.80 -4.64
CA LEU A 77 8.01 17.25 -5.45
C LEU A 77 7.06 16.39 -4.60
N TRP A 78 7.62 15.59 -3.69
CA TRP A 78 6.84 14.75 -2.79
C TRP A 78 5.97 15.56 -1.82
N ASP A 79 6.51 16.68 -1.31
CA ASP A 79 5.78 17.59 -0.43
C ASP A 79 4.59 18.28 -1.12
N ALA A 80 4.81 18.69 -2.37
CA ALA A 80 3.82 19.34 -3.22
C ALA A 80 2.77 18.36 -3.80
N ALA A 81 3.01 17.04 -3.74
CA ALA A 81 2.12 16.06 -4.35
C ALA A 81 0.72 16.07 -3.70
N MET A 82 -0.31 16.22 -4.53
CA MET A 82 -1.72 16.17 -4.08
C MET A 82 -2.27 14.73 -3.99
N LYS A 83 -1.66 13.79 -4.71
CA LYS A 83 -2.01 12.37 -4.67
C LYS A 83 -1.26 11.67 -3.54
N ASP A 84 -1.65 10.45 -3.21
CA ASP A 84 -0.84 9.55 -2.37
C ASP A 84 -0.57 10.06 -0.95
N ARG A 85 -1.45 10.93 -0.46
CA ARG A 85 -1.33 11.62 0.84
C ARG A 85 -1.22 10.66 2.02
N TRP A 86 -1.78 9.46 1.92
CA TRP A 86 -1.59 8.41 2.93
C TRP A 86 -0.11 8.02 3.06
N THR A 87 0.54 7.68 1.96
CA THR A 87 1.96 7.34 1.92
C THR A 87 2.81 8.51 2.41
N TYR A 88 2.46 9.75 2.02
CA TYR A 88 3.16 10.95 2.48
C TYR A 88 3.06 11.12 4.00
N ARG A 89 1.88 10.87 4.61
CA ARG A 89 1.71 10.95 6.06
C ARG A 89 2.56 9.92 6.83
N LEU A 90 2.87 8.78 6.20
CA LEU A 90 3.79 7.78 6.75
C LEU A 90 5.25 8.17 6.53
N ILE A 91 5.61 8.54 5.30
CA ILE A 91 6.99 8.82 4.88
C ILE A 91 7.07 10.27 4.33
N PRO A 92 7.02 11.30 5.18
CA PRO A 92 7.14 12.68 4.71
C PRO A 92 8.57 13.01 4.27
N GLN A 93 9.56 12.45 4.98
CA GLN A 93 10.99 12.69 4.74
C GLN A 93 11.58 11.56 3.91
N VAL A 94 11.38 11.61 2.59
CA VAL A 94 11.81 10.55 1.65
C VAL A 94 13.30 10.25 1.72
N TYR A 95 14.15 11.25 1.99
CA TYR A 95 15.60 11.05 2.09
C TYR A 95 15.99 10.09 3.24
N LYS A 96 15.26 10.09 4.36
CA LYS A 96 15.49 9.11 5.46
C LYS A 96 15.25 7.69 4.98
N TRP A 97 14.20 7.50 4.17
CA TRP A 97 13.86 6.21 3.59
C TRP A 97 14.86 5.78 2.52
N LEU A 98 15.22 6.68 1.59
CA LEU A 98 16.20 6.45 0.54
C LEU A 98 17.57 6.02 1.09
N ASN A 99 17.99 6.60 2.21
CA ASN A 99 19.27 6.32 2.83
C ASN A 99 19.29 5.07 3.72
N TRP A 100 18.14 4.39 3.90
CA TRP A 100 18.07 3.19 4.72
C TRP A 100 18.57 1.96 3.96
N LYS A 101 19.77 1.48 4.34
CA LYS A 101 20.44 0.35 3.65
C LYS A 101 20.15 -1.02 4.24
N GLN A 102 19.47 -1.09 5.39
CA GLN A 102 19.46 -2.28 6.25
C GLN A 102 18.18 -3.13 6.15
N GLY A 103 17.23 -2.78 5.29
CA GLY A 103 15.94 -3.49 5.19
C GLY A 103 15.40 -3.59 3.77
N ASN A 104 15.06 -4.81 3.35
CA ASN A 104 14.33 -5.04 2.10
C ASN A 104 12.84 -4.85 2.33
N VAL A 105 12.17 -4.10 1.44
CA VAL A 105 10.71 -4.02 1.46
C VAL A 105 10.12 -5.35 1.04
N ASN A 106 9.25 -5.90 1.88
CA ASN A 106 8.51 -7.12 1.58
C ASN A 106 7.09 -6.83 1.06
N TYR A 107 6.45 -7.88 0.54
CA TYR A 107 5.09 -7.82 -0.01
C TYR A 107 4.03 -7.16 0.90
N ASN A 108 4.13 -7.32 2.22
CA ASN A 108 3.15 -6.75 3.15
C ASN A 108 3.40 -5.25 3.39
N LEU A 109 4.67 -4.83 3.47
CA LEU A 109 5.02 -3.41 3.52
C LEU A 109 4.60 -2.69 2.22
N THR A 110 4.79 -3.32 1.06
CA THR A 110 4.32 -2.77 -0.22
C THR A 110 2.79 -2.63 -0.29
N GLN A 111 2.04 -3.32 0.57
CA GLN A 111 0.59 -3.11 0.70
C GLN A 111 0.25 -2.05 1.73
N MET A 112 0.90 -2.08 2.89
CA MET A 112 0.68 -1.13 3.98
C MET A 112 0.92 0.30 3.51
N VAL A 113 2.12 0.54 2.98
CA VAL A 113 2.61 1.90 2.73
C VAL A 113 1.68 2.65 1.77
N PRO A 114 1.19 2.03 0.68
CA PRO A 114 0.18 2.64 -0.20
C PRO A 114 -1.26 2.52 0.32
N GLY A 115 -1.52 1.66 1.30
CA GLY A 115 -2.87 1.30 1.73
C GLY A 115 -3.64 0.50 0.70
N HIS A 116 -2.96 -0.43 0.01
CA HIS A 116 -3.51 -1.21 -1.11
C HIS A 116 -3.85 -2.67 -0.74
N ARG A 117 -4.62 -3.32 -1.62
CA ARG A 117 -5.03 -4.75 -1.55
C ARG A 117 -5.86 -5.14 -0.35
N CYS A 118 -5.23 -5.45 0.79
CA CYS A 118 -5.89 -6.15 1.90
C CYS A 118 -6.89 -5.27 2.67
N PHE A 119 -6.90 -3.96 2.37
CA PHE A 119 -7.81 -2.97 2.95
C PHE A 119 -9.15 -2.93 2.21
N ARG A 120 -10.24 -2.91 2.98
CA ARG A 120 -11.61 -2.90 2.43
C ARG A 120 -11.91 -1.62 1.66
N ALA A 121 -11.35 -0.48 2.08
CA ALA A 121 -11.45 0.77 1.32
C ALA A 121 -10.89 0.62 -0.10
N TYR A 122 -9.74 -0.04 -0.25
CA TYR A 122 -9.13 -0.33 -1.56
C TYR A 122 -9.98 -1.32 -2.36
N LEU A 123 -10.40 -2.43 -1.76
CA LEU A 123 -11.20 -3.45 -2.43
C LEU A 123 -12.56 -2.92 -2.92
N HIS A 124 -13.19 -2.04 -2.14
CA HIS A 124 -14.42 -1.37 -2.52
C HIS A 124 -14.19 -0.45 -3.73
N LYS A 125 -13.19 0.43 -3.64
CA LYS A 125 -12.90 1.43 -4.68
C LYS A 125 -12.44 0.83 -6.01
N PHE A 126 -11.58 -0.19 -5.97
CA PHE A 126 -10.90 -0.68 -7.18
C PHE A 126 -11.27 -2.11 -7.57
N MET A 127 -11.74 -2.94 -6.65
CA MET A 127 -12.04 -4.36 -6.89
C MET A 127 -13.54 -4.68 -6.87
N LYS A 128 -14.41 -3.67 -6.87
CA LYS A 128 -15.89 -3.80 -6.90
C LYS A 128 -16.48 -4.60 -5.74
N HIS A 129 -15.81 -4.63 -4.59
CA HIS A 129 -16.44 -5.16 -3.37
C HIS A 129 -17.59 -4.23 -2.95
N LYS A 130 -18.66 -4.81 -2.39
CA LYS A 130 -19.90 -4.06 -2.09
C LYS A 130 -19.79 -3.08 -0.93
N VAL A 131 -18.87 -3.32 0.00
CA VAL A 131 -18.73 -2.50 1.21
C VAL A 131 -17.26 -2.23 1.51
N SER A 132 -16.98 -1.03 2.03
CA SER A 132 -15.66 -0.57 2.45
C SER A 132 -15.33 -0.89 3.92
N GLU A 133 -16.25 -1.50 4.65
CA GLU A 133 -16.16 -1.73 6.09
C GLU A 133 -15.85 -3.21 6.41
N TYR A 134 -15.21 -3.46 7.55
CA TYR A 134 -15.09 -4.82 8.08
C TYR A 134 -16.33 -5.16 8.91
N GLN A 135 -16.80 -6.40 8.84
CA GLN A 135 -17.99 -6.84 9.57
C GLN A 135 -17.89 -6.62 11.09
N ASN A 136 -16.69 -6.77 11.64
CA ASN A 136 -16.43 -6.57 13.07
C ASN A 136 -16.14 -5.10 13.43
N CYS A 137 -16.22 -4.19 12.45
CA CYS A 137 -16.00 -2.75 12.60
C CYS A 137 -17.06 -1.98 11.80
N PRO A 138 -18.35 -2.09 12.17
CA PRO A 138 -19.44 -1.47 11.42
C PRO A 138 -19.35 0.06 11.49
N GLY A 139 -19.72 0.72 10.39
CA GLY A 139 -19.74 2.18 10.25
C GLY A 139 -18.37 2.83 10.06
N ILE A 140 -17.29 2.04 9.94
CA ILE A 140 -15.92 2.57 9.81
C ILE A 140 -15.27 2.06 8.53
N ILE A 141 -14.77 2.99 7.71
CA ILE A 141 -14.01 2.69 6.50
C ILE A 141 -12.75 1.90 6.87
N GLY A 142 -12.63 0.69 6.32
CA GLY A 142 -11.49 -0.18 6.53
C GLY A 142 -10.31 0.18 5.65
N ASP A 143 -9.78 1.39 5.81
CA ASP A 143 -8.53 1.84 5.18
C ASP A 143 -7.30 1.42 6.00
N ALA A 144 -6.10 1.73 5.48
CA ALA A 144 -4.87 1.38 6.16
C ALA A 144 -4.70 2.11 7.50
N GLU A 145 -5.06 3.39 7.59
CA GLU A 145 -4.95 4.16 8.83
C GLU A 145 -5.75 3.53 9.95
N TYR A 146 -7.02 3.24 9.68
CA TYR A 146 -7.90 2.58 10.62
C TYR A 146 -7.35 1.23 11.03
N VAL A 147 -6.99 0.38 10.07
CA VAL A 147 -6.50 -0.98 10.34
C VAL A 147 -5.23 -0.95 11.21
N PHE A 148 -4.27 -0.08 10.90
CA PHE A 148 -2.98 -0.06 11.59
C PHE A 148 -2.97 0.64 12.94
N PHE A 149 -3.85 1.61 13.17
CA PHE A 149 -3.77 2.47 14.35
C PHE A 149 -5.00 2.42 15.26
N THR A 150 -6.16 1.99 14.76
CA THR A 150 -7.43 2.14 15.48
C THR A 150 -8.23 0.84 15.62
N CYS A 151 -8.20 -0.03 14.61
CA CYS A 151 -9.07 -1.21 14.51
C CYS A 151 -8.98 -2.11 15.76
N ALA A 152 -10.09 -2.23 16.50
CA ALA A 152 -10.11 -2.97 17.76
C ALA A 152 -9.75 -4.45 17.60
N CYS A 153 -10.07 -5.05 16.45
CA CYS A 153 -9.72 -6.44 16.14
C CYS A 153 -8.20 -6.69 16.07
N LEU A 154 -7.39 -5.64 15.95
CA LEU A 154 -5.93 -5.71 15.89
C LEU A 154 -5.25 -5.12 17.13
N ASN A 155 -5.99 -4.92 18.23
CA ASN A 155 -5.43 -4.43 19.49
C ASN A 155 -4.29 -5.31 19.99
N LEU A 156 -4.45 -6.64 19.94
CA LEU A 156 -3.41 -7.56 20.38
C LEU A 156 -2.10 -7.36 19.60
N GLN A 157 -2.18 -7.34 18.27
CA GLN A 157 -1.03 -7.15 17.38
C GLN A 157 -0.35 -5.80 17.63
N ARG A 158 -1.14 -4.73 17.79
CA ARG A 158 -0.61 -3.39 18.10
C ARG A 158 0.07 -3.33 19.47
N ASN A 159 -0.51 -3.97 20.48
CA ASN A 159 0.07 -4.01 21.82
C ASN A 159 1.37 -4.80 21.81
N THR A 160 1.41 -5.95 21.14
CA THR A 160 2.65 -6.72 20.96
C THR A 160 3.75 -5.90 20.26
N LEU A 161 3.40 -5.17 19.20
CA LEU A 161 4.33 -4.26 18.53
C LEU A 161 4.84 -3.18 19.51
N GLY A 162 3.93 -2.57 20.28
CA GLY A 162 4.29 -1.52 21.22
C GLY A 162 5.20 -2.01 22.34
N THR A 163 4.93 -3.20 22.89
CA THR A 163 5.81 -3.84 23.89
C THR A 163 7.19 -4.15 23.31
N ALA A 164 7.26 -4.68 22.09
CA ALA A 164 8.53 -5.00 21.45
C ALA A 164 9.39 -3.77 21.14
N LEU A 165 8.76 -2.60 20.97
CA LEU A 165 9.43 -1.34 20.64
C LEU A 165 9.57 -0.38 21.84
N ASP A 166 9.12 -0.83 23.02
CA ASP A 166 9.02 -0.06 24.25
C ASP A 166 8.30 1.29 24.08
N GLU A 167 7.31 1.33 23.18
CA GLU A 167 6.65 2.58 22.82
C GLU A 167 5.30 2.34 22.13
N LYS A 168 4.30 3.17 22.45
CA LYS A 168 3.05 3.16 21.69
C LYS A 168 3.25 3.79 20.31
N ILE A 169 3.09 2.99 19.27
CA ILE A 169 3.25 3.44 17.88
C ILE A 169 2.15 4.41 17.47
N ARG A 170 2.58 5.53 16.88
CA ARG A 170 1.73 6.57 16.31
C ARG A 170 2.09 6.74 14.83
N LEU A 171 1.13 7.19 14.02
CA LEU A 171 1.33 7.40 12.59
C LEU A 171 2.62 8.20 12.29
N LYS A 172 2.79 9.35 12.96
CA LYS A 172 3.92 10.26 12.73
C LYS A 172 5.28 9.69 13.12
N THR A 173 5.34 8.80 14.11
CA THR A 173 6.61 8.23 14.61
C THR A 173 6.90 6.84 14.03
N THR A 174 5.94 6.27 13.28
CA THR A 174 6.01 4.89 12.78
C THR A 174 7.26 4.64 11.95
N VAL A 175 7.49 5.46 10.93
CA VAL A 175 8.62 5.26 10.00
C VAL A 175 9.95 5.57 10.68
N GLU A 176 10.01 6.61 11.50
CA GLU A 176 11.24 6.95 12.24
C GLU A 176 11.65 5.80 13.18
N LYS A 177 10.69 5.24 13.92
CA LYS A 177 10.95 4.08 14.78
C LYS A 177 11.29 2.83 13.98
N MET A 178 10.62 2.61 12.84
CA MET A 178 10.90 1.48 11.97
C MET A 178 12.32 1.53 11.40
N LEU A 179 12.85 2.73 11.13
CA LEU A 179 14.19 2.95 10.59
C LEU A 179 15.27 3.14 11.69
N SER A 180 14.94 2.96 12.97
CA SER A 180 15.92 3.18 14.05
C SER A 180 16.91 2.02 14.23
N SER A 181 16.52 0.81 13.82
CA SER A 181 17.37 -0.38 13.86
C SER A 181 16.81 -1.50 12.97
N THR A 182 17.65 -2.45 12.56
CA THR A 182 17.20 -3.66 11.87
C THR A 182 16.19 -4.46 12.69
N ALA A 183 16.37 -4.55 14.02
CA ALA A 183 15.43 -5.25 14.90
C ALA A 183 14.04 -4.56 14.92
N ALA A 184 14.01 -3.22 14.95
CA ALA A 184 12.76 -2.48 14.85
C ALA A 184 12.09 -2.72 13.49
N TRP A 185 12.86 -2.65 12.41
CA TRP A 185 12.39 -2.97 11.06
C TRP A 185 11.74 -4.36 10.98
N ASP A 186 12.42 -5.39 11.48
CA ASP A 186 11.93 -6.78 11.46
C ASP A 186 10.65 -6.94 12.29
N THR A 187 10.56 -6.24 13.42
CA THR A 187 9.35 -6.22 14.26
C THR A 187 8.16 -5.63 13.49
N PHE A 188 8.36 -4.51 12.78
CA PHE A 188 7.34 -3.92 11.91
C PHE A 188 6.97 -4.84 10.74
N VAL A 189 7.94 -5.51 10.13
CA VAL A 189 7.72 -6.50 9.08
C VAL A 189 6.80 -7.62 9.57
N GLN A 190 7.08 -8.20 10.74
CA GLN A 190 6.28 -9.27 11.33
C GLN A 190 4.87 -8.80 11.69
N TYR A 191 4.75 -7.62 12.29
CA TYR A 191 3.48 -6.98 12.60
C TYR A 191 2.62 -6.81 11.34
N ASN A 192 3.20 -6.30 10.26
CA ASN A 192 2.54 -6.12 8.98
C ASN A 192 2.04 -7.42 8.36
N ALA A 193 2.86 -8.48 8.46
CA ALA A 193 2.48 -9.81 7.98
C ALA A 193 1.28 -10.38 8.76
N ARG A 194 1.32 -10.28 10.10
CA ARG A 194 0.23 -10.74 10.98
C ARG A 194 -1.07 -9.98 10.72
N ASN A 195 -1.01 -8.66 10.62
CA ASN A 195 -2.18 -7.83 10.30
C ASN A 195 -2.75 -8.19 8.94
N SER A 196 -1.91 -8.29 7.91
CA SER A 196 -2.35 -8.65 6.56
C SER A 196 -3.02 -10.02 6.51
N ALA A 197 -2.49 -11.00 7.24
CA ALA A 197 -3.10 -12.33 7.35
C ALA A 197 -4.47 -12.27 8.05
N ALA A 198 -4.56 -11.57 9.18
CA ALA A 198 -5.81 -11.40 9.93
C ALA A 198 -6.89 -10.72 9.07
N MET A 199 -6.56 -9.62 8.38
CA MET A 199 -7.53 -8.90 7.54
C MET A 199 -8.00 -9.73 6.35
N LYS A 200 -7.13 -10.55 5.74
CA LYS A 200 -7.50 -11.48 4.67
C LYS A 200 -8.47 -12.55 5.16
N LEU A 201 -8.22 -13.12 6.35
CA LEU A 201 -9.12 -14.11 6.96
C LEU A 201 -10.51 -13.50 7.25
N VAL A 202 -10.57 -12.32 7.85
CA VAL A 202 -11.83 -11.61 8.12
C VAL A 202 -12.59 -11.32 6.81
N THR A 203 -11.86 -10.90 5.76
CA THR A 203 -12.46 -10.61 4.45
C THR A 203 -13.02 -11.88 3.80
N LYS A 204 -12.25 -12.97 3.78
CA LYS A 204 -12.68 -14.26 3.20
C LYS A 204 -13.88 -14.84 3.95
N ALA A 205 -13.87 -14.79 5.27
CA ALA A 205 -15.00 -15.24 6.09
C ALA A 205 -16.28 -14.43 5.80
N SER A 206 -16.15 -13.12 5.57
CA SER A 206 -17.28 -12.28 5.19
C SER A 206 -17.84 -12.66 3.81
N GLN A 207 -16.97 -12.89 2.82
CA GLN A 207 -17.37 -13.32 1.48
C GLN A 207 -18.08 -14.69 1.48
N LEU A 208 -17.55 -15.67 2.23
CA LEU A 208 -18.17 -16.99 2.33
C LEU A 208 -19.57 -16.92 2.95
N ARG A 209 -19.77 -16.08 3.97
CA ARG A 209 -21.08 -15.83 4.58
C ARG A 209 -22.07 -15.18 3.61
N GLU A 210 -21.63 -14.21 2.82
CA GLU A 210 -22.45 -13.57 1.77
C GLU A 210 -22.89 -14.57 0.69
N ILE A 211 -21.98 -15.45 0.25
CA ILE A 211 -22.29 -16.52 -0.72
C ILE A 211 -23.32 -17.48 -0.15
N GLY A 212 -23.14 -17.92 1.10
CA GLY A 212 -24.11 -18.80 1.79
C GLY A 212 -25.49 -18.16 1.92
N THR A 213 -25.55 -16.87 2.27
CA THR A 213 -26.82 -16.14 2.42
C THR A 213 -27.53 -15.95 1.07
N GLN A 214 -26.77 -15.72 -0.01
CA GLN A 214 -27.33 -15.65 -1.37
C GLN A 214 -27.83 -17.01 -1.86
N GLY A 215 -27.13 -18.10 -1.53
CA GLY A 215 -27.58 -19.47 -1.79
C GLY A 215 -28.92 -19.75 -1.10
N GLN A 216 -29.00 -19.50 0.21
CA GLN A 216 -30.23 -19.68 0.99
C GLN A 216 -31.39 -18.83 0.47
N LYS A 217 -31.16 -17.56 0.09
CA LYS A 217 -32.21 -16.69 -0.49
C LYS A 217 -32.70 -17.21 -1.85
N LYS A 218 -31.82 -17.73 -2.70
CA LYS A 218 -32.21 -18.33 -3.99
C LYS A 218 -33.04 -19.60 -3.79
N GLU A 219 -32.59 -20.47 -2.89
CA GLU A 219 -33.29 -21.72 -2.56
C GLU A 219 -34.67 -21.46 -1.95
N SER A 220 -34.76 -20.53 -0.99
CA SER A 220 -36.04 -20.08 -0.40
C SER A 220 -37.00 -19.52 -1.46
N ARG A 221 -36.49 -18.80 -2.46
CA ARG A 221 -37.29 -18.23 -3.54
C ARG A 221 -37.77 -19.32 -4.51
N SER A 222 -36.92 -20.29 -4.84
CA SER A 222 -37.29 -21.45 -5.66
C SER A 222 -38.36 -22.31 -4.99
N VAL A 223 -38.25 -22.57 -3.68
CA VAL A 223 -39.28 -23.30 -2.91
C VAL A 223 -40.62 -22.57 -2.93
N LYS A 224 -40.62 -21.24 -2.73
CA LYS A 224 -41.84 -20.42 -2.80
C LYS A 224 -42.47 -20.44 -4.21
N LEU A 225 -41.67 -20.38 -5.26
CA LEU A 225 -42.13 -20.49 -6.65
C LEU A 225 -42.74 -21.86 -6.94
N ALA A 226 -42.10 -22.95 -6.49
CA ALA A 226 -42.62 -24.31 -6.66
C ALA A 226 -43.95 -24.52 -5.92
N HIS A 227 -44.07 -24.03 -4.68
CA HIS A 227 -45.33 -24.06 -3.94
C HIS A 227 -46.44 -23.25 -4.62
N SER A 228 -46.12 -22.07 -5.17
CA SER A 228 -47.09 -21.25 -5.91
C SER A 228 -47.57 -21.93 -7.19
N GLN A 229 -46.69 -22.62 -7.91
CA GLN A 229 -47.03 -23.36 -9.13
C GLN A 229 -47.84 -24.63 -8.83
N ALA A 230 -47.54 -25.32 -7.73
CA ALA A 230 -48.34 -26.47 -7.26
C ALA A 230 -49.76 -26.04 -6.85
N PHE A 231 -49.90 -24.88 -6.20
CA PHE A 231 -51.20 -24.33 -5.80
C PHE A 231 -52.04 -23.90 -7.02
N GLN A 232 -51.41 -23.34 -8.06
CA GLN A 232 -52.10 -22.95 -9.30
C GLN A 232 -52.46 -24.14 -10.21
N SER A 233 -51.80 -25.29 -10.07
CA SER A 233 -52.06 -26.51 -10.87
C SER A 233 -53.06 -27.48 -10.23
N GLY A 234 -53.66 -27.13 -9.09
CA GLY A 234 -54.78 -27.87 -8.51
C GLY A 234 -54.44 -29.27 -7.98
N LYS A 235 -53.16 -29.59 -7.72
CA LYS A 235 -52.79 -30.82 -7.02
C LYS A 235 -52.77 -30.57 -5.50
N VAL A 236 -53.95 -30.52 -4.91
CA VAL A 236 -54.14 -30.82 -3.48
C VAL A 236 -54.89 -32.14 -3.40
N LEU A 237 -54.16 -33.19 -3.03
CA LEU A 237 -54.65 -34.36 -2.32
C LEU A 237 -53.67 -34.61 -1.18
#